data_AF-A0A1G0IM40-F1
#
_entry.id   AF-A0A1G0IM40-F1
#
_cell.length_a   1.000
_cell.length_b   1.000
_cell.length_c   1.000
_cell.angle_alpha   90.00
_cell.angle_beta   90.00
_cell.angle_gamma   90.00
#
_symmetry.space_group_name_H-M   'P 1'
#
loop_
_entity.id
_entity.type
_entity.pdbx_description
1 polymer ?
#
loop_
_entity_poly.entity_id
_entity_poly.type
_entity_poly.pdbx_seq_one_letter_code
_entity_poly.pdbx_strand_id
1 'polypeptide(L)'
;MSQLSDLYTVSKNIAPNSQAIFILKDELIVSGLNTLLQQAQLKHLPVIASDDGSVANGAAFALGISEKQTGVDAAKIALQVLNGKPARDIPIYMMKTPYVFLNSSAATEQGLSVEKIKQAAKLHHYKINMM
;
A
#
# COMPACT_ATOMS: atom_id res chain seq x y z
N MET A 1 7.16 14.38 17.85
CA MET A 1 7.60 13.44 16.81
C MET A 1 7.18 12.06 17.28
N SER A 2 6.39 11.33 16.49
CA SER A 2 5.97 9.97 16.81
C SER A 2 7.12 9.00 16.59
N GLN A 3 7.30 8.02 17.47
CA GLN A 3 8.35 7.01 17.37
C GLN A 3 7.75 5.62 17.14
N LEU A 4 8.59 4.67 16.70
CA LEU A 4 8.15 3.30 16.44
C LEU A 4 7.56 2.61 17.69
N SER A 5 8.07 2.94 18.88
CA SER A 5 7.52 2.47 20.16
C SER A 5 6.08 2.92 20.39
N ASP A 6 5.69 4.10 19.88
CA ASP A 6 4.34 4.64 20.03
C ASP A 6 3.35 3.83 19.19
N LEU A 7 3.78 3.32 18.04
CA LEU A 7 2.95 2.48 17.17
C LEU A 7 2.47 1.21 17.88
N TYR A 8 3.34 0.57 18.67
CA TYR A 8 2.95 -0.58 19.46
C TYR A 8 1.87 -0.24 20.50
N THR A 9 2.02 0.89 21.18
CA THR A 9 1.04 1.35 22.17
C THR A 9 -0.28 1.74 21.52
N VAL A 10 -0.25 2.47 20.41
CA VAL A 10 -1.45 2.92 19.70
C VAL A 10 -2.20 1.75 19.06
N SER A 11 -1.50 0.77 18.50
CA SER A 11 -2.11 -0.40 17.86
C SER A 11 -2.89 -1.29 18.85
N LYS A 12 -2.51 -1.31 20.14
CA LYS A 12 -3.33 -1.95 21.18
C LYS A 12 -4.68 -1.26 21.37
N ASN A 13 -4.71 0.06 21.20
CA ASN A 13 -5.88 0.92 21.40
C ASN A 13 -6.76 1.06 20.16
N ILE A 14 -6.59 0.21 19.14
CA ILE A 14 -7.54 0.13 18.03
C ILE A 14 -8.93 -0.14 18.59
N ALA A 15 -9.88 0.73 18.21
CA ALA A 15 -11.24 0.73 18.73
C ALA A 15 -11.92 -0.64 18.51
N PRO A 16 -12.67 -1.17 19.50
CA PRO A 16 -13.31 -2.49 19.40
C PRO A 16 -14.25 -2.65 18.20
N ASN A 17 -14.83 -1.56 17.70
CA ASN A 17 -15.82 -1.57 16.63
C ASN A 17 -15.18 -1.40 15.24
N SER A 18 -13.86 -1.43 15.15
CA SER A 18 -13.13 -1.34 13.88
C SER A 18 -13.39 -2.58 13.03
N GLN A 19 -13.42 -2.41 11.71
CA GLN A 19 -13.68 -3.50 10.76
C GLN A 19 -12.46 -3.83 9.90
N ALA A 20 -11.45 -2.95 9.91
CA ALA A 20 -10.19 -3.10 9.22
C ALA A 20 -9.17 -2.13 9.83
N ILE A 21 -7.89 -2.38 9.55
CA ILE A 21 -6.81 -1.42 9.72
C ILE A 21 -6.43 -0.94 8.32
N PHE A 22 -6.46 0.37 8.11
CA PHE A 22 -5.97 0.98 6.87
C PHE A 22 -4.64 1.68 7.13
N ILE A 23 -3.61 1.31 6.38
CA ILE A 23 -2.28 1.92 6.49
C ILE A 23 -1.98 2.81 5.28
N LEU A 24 -1.56 4.03 5.59
CA LEU A 24 -1.01 4.95 4.60
C LEU A 24 0.48 4.66 4.39
N LYS A 25 0.97 5.00 3.20
CA LYS A 25 2.38 4.95 2.85
C LYS A 25 3.16 5.99 3.66
N ASP A 26 3.58 5.59 4.85
CA ASP A 26 4.36 6.35 5.82
C ASP A 26 5.52 5.46 6.30
N GLU A 27 6.74 6.00 6.34
CA GLU A 27 7.95 5.23 6.64
C GLU A 27 7.89 4.57 8.03
N LEU A 28 7.30 5.23 9.03
CA LEU A 28 7.19 4.67 10.39
C LEU A 28 6.17 3.53 10.42
N ILE A 29 5.05 3.69 9.73
CA ILE A 29 4.01 2.66 9.64
C ILE A 29 4.52 1.42 8.89
N VAL A 30 5.19 1.62 7.75
CA VAL A 30 5.76 0.53 6.95
C VAL A 30 6.87 -0.18 7.74
N SER A 31 7.74 0.55 8.44
CA SER A 31 8.79 -0.04 9.28
C SER A 31 8.23 -0.85 10.45
N GLY A 32 7.05 -0.49 10.95
CA GLY A 32 6.35 -1.16 12.04
C GLY A 32 5.27 -2.14 11.61
N LEU A 33 5.18 -2.47 10.31
CA LEU A 33 4.08 -3.26 9.75
C LEU A 33 3.88 -4.59 10.48
N ASN A 34 4.96 -5.29 10.83
CA ASN A 34 4.87 -6.58 11.54
C ASN A 34 4.13 -6.46 12.88
N THR A 35 4.36 -5.37 13.62
CA THR A 35 3.65 -5.09 14.86
C THR A 35 2.16 -4.87 14.60
N LEU A 36 1.82 -4.13 13.55
CA LEU A 36 0.42 -3.91 13.16
C LEU A 36 -0.26 -5.20 12.73
N LEU A 37 0.40 -6.03 11.92
CA LEU A 37 -0.13 -7.34 11.49
C LEU A 37 -0.41 -8.25 12.68
N GLN A 38 0.49 -8.32 13.67
CA GLN A 38 0.27 -9.08 14.91
C GLN A 38 -0.95 -8.58 15.68
N GLN A 39 -1.11 -7.26 15.84
CA GLN A 39 -2.29 -6.69 16.51
C GLN A 39 -3.58 -6.90 15.70
N ALA A 40 -3.50 -6.81 14.38
CA ALA A 40 -4.61 -7.07 13.48
C ALA A 40 -5.09 -8.52 13.62
N GLN A 41 -4.16 -9.47 13.64
CA GLN A 41 -4.45 -10.89 13.85
C GLN A 41 -5.12 -11.14 15.20
N LEU A 42 -4.60 -10.55 16.30
CA LEU A 42 -5.20 -10.68 17.63
C LEU A 42 -6.62 -10.10 17.71
N LYS A 43 -6.91 -9.07 16.92
CA LYS A 43 -8.22 -8.41 16.85
C LYS A 43 -9.12 -8.95 15.72
N HIS A 44 -8.65 -9.95 14.97
CA HIS A 44 -9.32 -10.49 13.78
C HIS A 44 -9.72 -9.40 12.75
N LEU A 45 -8.82 -8.43 12.54
CA LEU A 45 -9.02 -7.35 11.58
C LEU A 45 -8.16 -7.58 10.33
N PRO A 46 -8.71 -7.37 9.12
CA PRO A 46 -7.89 -7.28 7.92
C PRO A 46 -7.07 -5.99 7.88
N VAL A 47 -5.90 -6.07 7.26
CA VAL A 47 -5.01 -4.94 7.01
C VAL A 47 -5.04 -4.59 5.53
N ILE A 48 -5.48 -3.37 5.24
CA ILE A 48 -5.56 -2.78 3.90
C ILE A 48 -4.47 -1.72 3.81
N ALA A 49 -3.72 -1.68 2.72
CA ALA A 49 -2.62 -0.73 2.54
C ALA A 49 -2.89 0.25 1.39
N SER A 50 -1.97 1.19 1.20
CA SER A 50 -1.97 2.16 0.10
C SER A 50 -0.75 2.03 -0.82
N ASP A 51 0.11 1.05 -0.56
CA ASP A 51 1.35 0.77 -1.30
C ASP A 51 1.52 -0.74 -1.55
N ASP A 52 2.30 -1.07 -2.58
CA ASP A 52 2.62 -2.44 -2.98
C ASP A 52 3.54 -3.16 -2.01
N GLY A 53 4.51 -2.44 -1.42
CA GLY A 53 5.47 -3.01 -0.48
C GLY A 53 4.81 -3.62 0.75
N SER A 54 3.83 -2.94 1.35
CA SER A 54 3.09 -3.45 2.50
C SER A 54 2.26 -4.69 2.17
N VAL A 55 1.72 -4.80 0.95
CA VAL A 55 0.99 -5.99 0.49
C VAL A 55 1.93 -7.19 0.33
N ALA A 56 3.11 -6.96 -0.27
CA ALA A 56 4.16 -7.97 -0.37
C ALA A 56 4.62 -8.46 1.02
N ASN A 57 4.49 -7.63 2.06
CA ASN A 57 4.88 -7.94 3.43
C ASN A 57 3.72 -8.35 4.35
N GLY A 58 2.52 -8.63 3.81
CA GLY A 58 1.44 -9.28 4.56
C GLY A 58 0.15 -8.47 4.75
N ALA A 59 0.05 -7.24 4.24
CA ALA A 59 -1.25 -6.61 4.09
C ALA A 59 -2.08 -7.36 3.03
N ALA A 60 -3.40 -7.42 3.19
CA ALA A 60 -4.26 -8.22 2.31
C ALA A 60 -4.30 -7.66 0.87
N PHE A 61 -4.54 -6.35 0.74
CA PHE A 61 -4.57 -5.68 -0.55
C PHE A 61 -4.34 -4.17 -0.40
N ALA A 62 -4.03 -3.52 -1.52
CA ALA A 62 -3.92 -2.07 -1.63
C ALA A 62 -4.48 -1.60 -2.96
N LEU A 63 -5.01 -0.37 -2.98
CA LEU A 63 -5.20 0.38 -4.22
C LEU A 63 -4.13 1.47 -4.26
N GLY A 64 -3.18 1.37 -5.17
CA GLY A 64 -2.02 2.28 -5.19
C GLY A 64 -1.31 2.32 -6.53
N ILE A 65 -0.25 3.12 -6.60
CA ILE A 65 0.65 3.16 -7.76
C ILE A 65 1.82 2.21 -7.52
N SER A 66 2.28 1.52 -8.56
CA SER A 66 3.46 0.67 -8.47
C SER A 66 4.73 1.50 -8.25
N GLU A 67 5.47 1.20 -7.18
CA GLU A 67 6.75 1.86 -6.89
C GLU A 67 7.78 1.63 -8.00
N LYS A 68 7.78 0.43 -8.58
CA LYS A 68 8.62 0.13 -9.74
C LYS A 68 8.32 1.04 -10.93
N GLN A 69 7.03 1.25 -11.24
CA GLN A 69 6.66 2.13 -12.35
C GLN A 69 7.00 3.59 -12.05
N THR A 70 6.81 4.02 -10.80
CA THR A 70 7.26 5.34 -10.32
C THR A 70 8.75 5.56 -10.56
N GLY A 71 9.59 4.58 -10.21
CA GLY A 71 11.03 4.63 -10.46
C GLY A 71 11.38 4.71 -11.94
N VAL A 72 10.70 3.93 -12.78
CA VAL A 72 10.87 3.98 -14.25
C VAL A 72 10.50 5.35 -14.82
N ASP A 73 9.39 5.94 -14.37
CA ASP A 73 8.94 7.24 -14.86
C ASP A 73 9.84 8.38 -14.36
N ALA A 74 10.33 8.30 -13.12
CA ALA A 74 11.34 9.21 -12.59
C ALA A 74 12.65 9.12 -13.38
N ALA A 75 13.11 7.92 -13.76
CA ALA A 75 14.31 7.73 -14.56
C ALA A 75 14.19 8.38 -15.95
N LYS A 76 13.02 8.32 -16.59
CA LYS A 76 12.76 9.02 -17.87
C LYS A 76 12.84 10.54 -17.72
N ILE A 77 12.38 11.09 -16.60
CA ILE A 77 12.52 12.52 -16.28
C ILE A 77 13.99 12.87 -16.06
N ALA A 78 14.72 12.08 -15.27
CA ALA A 78 16.14 12.27 -15.04
C ALA A 78 16.93 12.26 -16.36
N LEU A 79 16.60 11.35 -17.29
CA LEU A 79 17.22 11.28 -18.61
C LEU A 79 17.02 12.57 -19.44
N GLN A 80 15.86 13.23 -19.34
CA GLN A 80 15.66 14.53 -20.00
C GLN A 80 16.62 15.60 -19.47
N VAL A 81 16.83 15.62 -18.15
CA VAL A 81 17.79 16.55 -17.51
C VAL A 81 19.21 16.24 -17.94
N LEU A 82 19.61 14.96 -17.93
CA LEU A 82 20.94 14.54 -18.37
C LEU A 82 21.20 14.86 -19.86
N ASN A 83 20.16 14.89 -20.69
CA ASN A 83 20.24 15.31 -22.09
C ASN A 83 20.17 16.83 -22.28
N GLY A 84 20.27 17.63 -21.21
CA GLY A 84 20.40 19.09 -21.27
C GLY A 84 19.12 19.90 -21.13
N LYS A 85 17.95 19.26 -20.92
CA LYS A 85 16.70 19.99 -20.67
C LYS A 85 16.71 20.61 -19.26
N PRO A 86 16.48 21.93 -19.10
CA PRO A 86 16.41 22.53 -17.77
C PRO A 86 15.25 21.95 -16.94
N ALA A 87 15.52 21.63 -15.67
CA ALA A 87 14.52 21.01 -14.79
C ALA A 87 13.25 21.85 -14.63
N ARG A 88 13.38 23.20 -14.62
CA ARG A 88 12.24 24.14 -14.54
C ARG A 88 11.25 24.04 -15.71
N ASP A 89 11.69 23.48 -16.84
CA ASP A 89 10.89 23.33 -18.07
C ASP A 89 10.27 21.92 -18.18
N ILE A 90 10.48 21.05 -17.18
CA ILE A 90 9.86 19.73 -17.11
C ILE A 90 8.61 19.83 -16.22
N PRO A 91 7.41 19.58 -16.76
CA PRO A 91 6.18 19.64 -15.96
C PRO A 91 6.16 18.52 -14.91
N ILE A 92 5.46 18.78 -13.80
CA ILE A 92 5.21 17.76 -12.77
C ILE A 92 4.46 16.58 -13.41
N TYR A 93 5.04 15.39 -13.28
CA TYR A 93 4.42 14.18 -13.78
C TYR A 93 3.51 13.57 -12.71
N MET A 94 2.23 13.46 -13.04
CA MET A 94 1.23 12.79 -12.20
C MET A 94 1.07 11.35 -12.67
N MET A 95 1.24 10.40 -11.74
CA MET A 95 1.02 8.98 -11.99
C MET A 95 -0.48 8.72 -12.21
N LYS A 96 -0.82 7.94 -13.25
CA LYS A 96 -2.21 7.83 -13.73
C LYS A 96 -2.87 6.48 -13.52
N THR A 97 -2.08 5.42 -13.33
CA THR A 97 -2.58 4.05 -13.42
C THR A 97 -2.42 3.35 -12.07
N PRO A 98 -3.43 3.41 -11.19
CA PRO A 98 -3.44 2.61 -9.99
C PRO A 98 -3.72 1.14 -10.30
N TYR A 99 -3.21 0.28 -9.43
CA TYR A 99 -3.43 -1.16 -9.41
C TYR A 99 -4.07 -1.54 -8.09
N VAL A 100 -4.91 -2.57 -8.13
CA VAL A 100 -5.22 -3.34 -6.94
C VAL A 100 -4.11 -4.35 -6.75
N PHE A 101 -3.24 -4.11 -5.78
CA PHE A 101 -2.23 -5.08 -5.34
C PHE A 101 -2.89 -6.07 -4.39
N LEU A 102 -2.71 -7.36 -4.60
CA LEU A 102 -3.44 -8.40 -3.87
C LEU A 102 -2.50 -9.51 -3.44
N ASN A 103 -2.38 -9.70 -2.12
CA ASN A 103 -1.79 -10.88 -1.51
C ASN A 103 -2.92 -11.84 -1.15
N SER A 104 -3.08 -12.90 -1.95
CA SER A 104 -4.24 -13.80 -1.79
C SER A 104 -4.14 -14.68 -0.53
N SER A 105 -2.92 -15.02 -0.10
CA SER A 105 -2.70 -15.77 1.15
C SER A 105 -3.12 -14.90 2.34
N ALA A 106 -2.54 -13.70 2.45
CA ALA A 106 -2.83 -12.78 3.53
C ALA A 106 -4.31 -12.37 3.57
N ALA A 107 -4.92 -12.10 2.41
CA ALA A 107 -6.35 -11.80 2.34
C ALA A 107 -7.21 -12.95 2.88
N THR A 108 -6.89 -14.19 2.52
CA THR A 108 -7.63 -15.37 2.99
C THR A 108 -7.43 -15.60 4.49
N GLU A 109 -6.19 -15.52 4.97
CA GLU A 109 -5.84 -15.63 6.40
C GLU A 109 -6.51 -14.56 7.26
N GLN A 110 -6.72 -13.37 6.70
CA GLN A 110 -7.41 -12.25 7.34
C GLN A 110 -8.93 -12.26 7.15
N GLY A 111 -9.50 -13.33 6.61
CA GLY A 111 -10.95 -13.52 6.48
C GLY A 111 -11.60 -12.74 5.33
N LEU A 112 -10.82 -12.20 4.40
CA LEU A 112 -11.33 -11.50 3.22
C LEU A 112 -11.57 -12.47 2.06
N SER A 113 -12.62 -12.18 1.28
CA SER A 113 -12.90 -12.90 0.04
C SER A 113 -12.08 -12.32 -1.11
N VAL A 114 -11.06 -13.08 -1.54
CA VAL A 114 -10.25 -12.81 -2.73
C VAL A 114 -11.12 -12.54 -3.97
N GLU A 115 -12.18 -13.33 -4.15
CA GLU A 115 -13.09 -13.17 -5.28
C GLU A 115 -13.89 -11.87 -5.23
N LYS A 116 -14.35 -11.44 -4.05
CA LYS A 116 -15.00 -10.13 -3.92
C LYS A 116 -14.03 -8.99 -4.23
N ILE A 117 -12.77 -9.08 -3.81
CA ILE A 117 -11.74 -8.08 -4.14
C ILE A 117 -11.54 -8.01 -5.66
N LYS A 118 -11.40 -9.15 -6.34
CA LYS A 118 -11.25 -9.21 -7.80
C LYS A 118 -12.48 -8.66 -8.53
N GLN A 119 -13.68 -8.99 -8.06
CA GLN A 119 -14.93 -8.48 -8.62
C GLN A 119 -15.04 -6.96 -8.46
N ALA A 120 -14.71 -6.42 -7.29
CA ALA A 120 -14.68 -4.98 -7.05
C ALA A 120 -13.65 -4.27 -7.95
N ALA A 121 -12.44 -4.83 -8.08
CA ALA A 121 -11.42 -4.30 -8.99
C ALA A 121 -11.93 -4.23 -10.44
N LYS A 122 -12.58 -5.31 -10.91
CA LYS A 122 -13.18 -5.35 -12.25
C LYS A 122 -14.31 -4.34 -12.43
N LEU A 123 -15.20 -4.21 -11.43
CA LEU A 123 -16.31 -3.26 -11.44
C LEU A 123 -15.82 -1.80 -11.58
N HIS A 124 -14.70 -1.48 -10.94
CA HIS A 124 -14.09 -0.14 -10.97
C HIS A 124 -12.99 0.01 -12.03
N HIS A 125 -12.85 -0.96 -12.94
CA HIS A 125 -11.86 -0.95 -14.02
C HIS A 125 -10.38 -0.86 -13.57
N TYR A 126 -10.08 -1.33 -12.37
CA TYR A 126 -8.70 -1.44 -11.89
C TYR A 126 -8.03 -2.72 -12.39
N LYS A 127 -6.75 -2.59 -12.77
CA LYS A 127 -5.89 -3.75 -13.02
C LYS A 127 -5.47 -4.36 -11.70
N ILE A 128 -5.42 -5.69 -11.65
CA ILE A 128 -4.95 -6.42 -10.47
C ILE A 128 -3.49 -6.80 -10.69
N ASN A 129 -2.67 -6.59 -9.66
CA ASN A 129 -1.32 -7.08 -9.59
C ASN A 129 -1.21 -8.03 -8.39
N MET A 130 -0.78 -9.27 -8.64
CA MET A 130 -0.67 -10.30 -7.61
C MET A 130 0.70 -10.18 -6.94
N MET A 131 0.70 -10.22 -5.61
CA MET A 131 1.91 -10.15 -4.78
C MET A 131 2.21 -11.48 -4.13
#